data_AF-A0A0S8D627-F1
#
_entry.id   AF-A0A0S8D627-F1
#
_cell.length_a   1.000
_cell.length_b   1.000
_cell.length_c   1.000
_cell.angle_alpha   90.00
_cell.angle_beta   90.00
_cell.angle_gamma   90.00
#
_symmetry.space_group_name_H-M   'P 1'
#
loop_
_entity.id
_entity.type
_entity.pdbx_description
1 polymer ?
#
loop_
_entity_poly.entity_id
_entity_poly.type
_entity_poly.pdbx_seq_one_letter_code
_entity_poly.pdbx_strand_id
1 'polypeptide(L)'
;MLRKTLIASFIVFWFLWFFTSGIVSSFVTREGGKTYIVDQRGEKWDVTQAESIGFKPKGFQFGIGRNAFTPLDDSSLTDNTDSVAKDLRVIGVEEGSEAQAYSVPRLKWHEIANSNLGSEPIAVGY
;
A
#
# COMPACT_ATOMS: atom_id res chain seq x y z
N MET A 1 8.33 -40.85 28.96
CA MET A 1 7.11 -40.02 28.97
C MET A 1 7.36 -38.59 28.48
N LEU A 2 8.40 -37.91 28.96
CA LEU A 2 8.74 -36.51 28.63
C LEU A 2 8.85 -36.15 27.13
N ARG A 3 9.29 -37.09 26.30
CA ARG A 3 9.47 -36.89 24.86
C ARG A 3 8.16 -36.88 24.06
N LYS A 4 7.11 -37.56 24.55
CA LYS A 4 5.78 -37.57 23.90
C LYS A 4 4.98 -36.30 24.22
N THR A 5 5.14 -35.76 25.44
CA THR A 5 4.55 -34.48 25.85
C THR A 5 5.16 -33.30 25.10
N LEU A 6 6.48 -33.28 24.86
CA LEU A 6 7.13 -32.24 24.05
C LEU A 6 6.62 -32.19 22.59
N ILE A 7 6.40 -33.35 21.96
CA ILE A 7 5.88 -33.43 20.58
C ILE A 7 4.42 -32.96 20.53
N ALA A 8 3.59 -33.36 21.50
CA ALA A 8 2.20 -32.92 21.58
C ALA A 8 2.08 -31.40 21.77
N SER A 9 2.93 -30.81 22.62
CA SER A 9 2.98 -29.36 22.80
C SER A 9 3.38 -28.61 21.52
N PHE A 10 4.34 -29.15 20.75
CA PHE A 10 4.74 -28.56 19.47
C PHE A 10 3.60 -28.56 18.45
N ILE A 11 2.83 -29.66 18.37
CA ILE A 11 1.68 -29.77 17.46
C ILE A 11 0.57 -28.79 17.85
N VAL A 12 0.27 -28.66 19.15
CA VAL A 12 -0.73 -27.70 19.65
C VAL A 12 -0.30 -26.27 19.37
N PHE A 13 0.98 -25.94 19.57
CA PHE A 13 1.51 -24.61 19.27
C PHE A 13 1.46 -24.29 17.77
N TRP A 14 1.74 -25.26 16.90
CA TRP A 14 1.64 -25.11 15.45
C TRP A 14 0.20 -24.92 14.98
N PHE A 15 -0.75 -25.67 15.58
CA PHE A 15 -2.18 -25.51 15.33
C PHE A 15 -2.68 -24.13 15.76
N LEU A 16 -2.31 -23.65 16.96
CA LEU A 16 -2.67 -22.32 17.46
C LEU A 16 -2.11 -21.20 16.59
N TRP A 17 -0.92 -21.37 15.99
CA TRP A 17 -0.33 -20.39 15.11
C TRP A 17 -1.01 -20.33 13.72
N PHE A 18 -1.53 -21.46 13.25
CA PHE A 18 -2.29 -21.53 12.00
C PHE A 18 -3.64 -20.79 12.09
N PHE A 19 -4.30 -20.80 13.25
CA PHE A 19 -5.61 -20.16 13.42
C PHE A 19 -5.55 -18.65 13.65
N THR A 20 -4.41 -18.09 14.05
CA THR A 20 -4.25 -16.63 14.19
C THR A 20 -3.83 -15.94 12.90
N SER A 21 -3.49 -16.71 11.88
CA SER A 21 -3.20 -16.20 10.54
C SER A 21 -4.52 -15.93 9.81
N GLY A 22 -5.16 -14.81 10.10
CA GLY A 22 -6.33 -14.34 9.35
C GLY A 22 -5.98 -14.32 7.86
N ILE A 23 -6.83 -14.94 7.03
CA ILE A 23 -6.67 -14.90 5.57
C ILE A 23 -6.98 -13.47 5.13
N VAL A 24 -5.94 -12.67 4.93
CA VAL A 24 -6.04 -11.29 4.44
C VAL A 24 -6.22 -11.33 2.92
N SER A 25 -7.47 -11.28 2.45
CA SER A 25 -7.78 -11.23 1.02
C SER A 25 -8.93 -10.29 0.76
N SER A 26 -8.73 -9.33 -0.13
CA SER A 26 -9.81 -8.49 -0.66
C SER A 26 -10.66 -9.28 -1.67
N PHE A 27 -11.98 -9.10 -1.64
CA PHE A 27 -12.89 -9.81 -2.56
C PHE A 27 -14.03 -8.91 -3.05
N VAL A 28 -14.64 -9.31 -4.17
CA VAL A 28 -15.77 -8.59 -4.76
C VAL A 28 -17.08 -9.20 -4.25
N THR A 29 -17.97 -8.39 -3.70
CA THR A 29 -19.34 -8.78 -3.34
C THR A 29 -20.37 -8.02 -4.17
N ARG A 30 -21.51 -8.64 -4.46
CA ARG A 30 -22.62 -8.04 -5.21
C ARG A 30 -23.89 -8.18 -4.41
N GLU A 31 -24.47 -7.05 -4.00
CA GLU A 31 -25.60 -7.00 -3.08
C GLU A 31 -26.50 -5.84 -3.49
N GLY A 32 -27.81 -6.08 -3.63
CA GLY A 32 -28.79 -5.02 -3.92
C GLY A 32 -28.57 -4.28 -5.24
N GLY A 33 -28.04 -4.96 -6.27
CA GLY A 33 -27.73 -4.35 -7.57
C GLY A 33 -26.47 -3.48 -7.59
N LYS A 34 -25.72 -3.44 -6.48
CA LYS A 34 -24.44 -2.74 -6.38
C LYS A 34 -23.29 -3.72 -6.33
N THR A 35 -22.15 -3.28 -6.83
CA THR A 35 -20.89 -4.03 -6.79
C THR A 35 -19.94 -3.37 -5.81
N TYR A 36 -19.44 -4.15 -4.86
CA TYR A 36 -18.51 -3.69 -3.85
C TYR A 36 -17.21 -4.46 -3.89
N ILE A 37 -16.14 -3.79 -3.46
CA ILE A 37 -14.89 -4.44 -3.06
C ILE A 37 -14.82 -4.38 -1.55
N VAL A 38 -14.53 -5.52 -0.94
CA VAL A 38 -14.21 -5.60 0.48
C VAL A 38 -12.69 -5.56 0.57
N ASP A 39 -12.16 -4.56 1.27
CA ASP A 39 -10.72 -4.46 1.48
C ASP A 39 -10.23 -5.45 2.55
N GLN A 40 -8.92 -5.45 2.79
CA GLN A 40 -8.26 -6.31 3.78
C GLN A 40 -8.71 -6.06 5.24
N ARG A 41 -9.33 -4.91 5.51
CA ARG A 41 -9.85 -4.50 6.82
C ARG A 41 -11.34 -4.78 6.96
N GLY A 42 -12.00 -5.25 5.89
CA GLY A 42 -13.43 -5.52 5.85
C GLY A 42 -14.28 -4.31 5.41
N GLU A 43 -13.67 -3.19 5.01
CA GLU A 43 -14.42 -2.02 4.52
C GLU A 43 -14.98 -2.28 3.12
N LYS A 44 -16.24 -1.93 2.90
CA LYS A 44 -16.93 -2.06 1.60
C LYS A 44 -16.79 -0.77 0.78
N TRP A 45 -16.33 -0.90 -0.46
CA TRP A 45 -16.14 0.19 -1.42
C TRP A 45 -17.05 -0.02 -2.62
N ASP A 46 -18.02 0.87 -2.82
CA ASP A 46 -18.94 0.83 -3.97
C ASP A 46 -18.19 1.18 -5.25
N VAL A 47 -18.08 0.21 -6.16
CA VAL A 47 -17.43 0.34 -7.47
C VAL A 47 -18.42 0.14 -8.62
N THR A 48 -19.72 0.25 -8.34
CA THR A 48 -20.78 0.05 -9.34
C THR A 48 -20.59 0.96 -10.56
N GLN A 49 -20.26 2.24 -10.32
CA GLN A 49 -20.02 3.20 -11.40
C GLN A 49 -18.75 2.90 -12.19
N ALA A 50 -17.71 2.37 -11.55
CA ALA A 50 -16.50 1.99 -12.26
C ALA A 50 -16.73 0.75 -13.14
N GLU A 51 -17.49 -0.23 -12.63
CA GLU A 51 -17.90 -1.39 -13.42
C GLU A 51 -18.76 -0.99 -14.62
N SER A 52 -19.68 -0.03 -14.45
CA SER A 52 -20.57 0.43 -15.53
C SER A 52 -19.82 1.10 -16.69
N ILE A 53 -18.67 1.72 -16.42
CA ILE A 53 -17.82 2.35 -17.45
C ILE A 53 -16.68 1.42 -17.93
N GLY A 54 -16.72 0.13 -17.59
CA GLY A 54 -15.87 -0.90 -18.17
C GLY A 54 -14.66 -1.33 -17.32
N PHE A 55 -14.50 -0.81 -16.10
CA PHE A 55 -13.47 -1.33 -15.20
C PHE A 55 -13.84 -2.70 -14.66
N LYS A 56 -12.84 -3.52 -14.36
CA LYS A 56 -13.05 -4.85 -13.76
C LYS A 56 -12.94 -4.73 -12.24
N PRO A 57 -14.00 -5.02 -11.46
CA PRO A 57 -13.97 -4.98 -9.99
C PRO A 57 -12.80 -5.74 -9.35
N LYS A 58 -12.41 -6.88 -9.94
CA LYS A 58 -11.27 -7.68 -9.48
C LYS A 58 -9.91 -6.98 -9.67
N GLY A 59 -9.79 -5.97 -10.52
CA GLY A 59 -8.55 -5.22 -10.76
C GLY A 59 -8.25 -4.19 -9.66
N PHE A 60 -9.27 -3.79 -8.92
CA PHE A 60 -9.16 -2.81 -7.84
C PHE A 60 -8.70 -3.40 -6.50
N GLN A 61 -8.60 -4.73 -6.40
CA GLN A 61 -8.19 -5.47 -5.21
C GLN A 61 -6.79 -5.06 -4.67
N PHE A 62 -6.05 -4.26 -5.43
CA PHE A 62 -4.71 -3.80 -5.09
C PHE A 62 -4.65 -2.35 -4.57
N GLY A 63 -5.74 -1.56 -4.54
CA GLY A 63 -5.58 -0.11 -4.34
C GLY A 63 -6.78 0.74 -3.93
N ILE A 64 -7.77 0.22 -3.19
CA ILE A 64 -8.87 1.08 -2.68
C ILE A 64 -9.11 0.97 -1.17
N GLY A 65 -8.17 0.47 -0.37
CA GLY A 65 -8.32 0.59 1.08
C GLY A 65 -8.09 2.04 1.53
N ARG A 66 -8.82 2.51 2.55
CA ARG A 66 -8.46 3.77 3.22
C ARG A 66 -7.05 3.62 3.79
N ASN A 67 -6.14 4.50 3.37
CA ASN A 67 -4.70 4.40 3.66
C ASN A 67 -4.05 3.10 3.13
N ALA A 68 -4.55 2.54 2.01
CA ALA A 68 -3.89 1.41 1.35
C ALA A 68 -2.47 1.77 0.90
N PHE A 69 -2.28 3.02 0.51
CA PHE A 69 -0.98 3.63 0.29
C PHE A 69 -0.90 4.88 1.16
N THR A 70 0.01 4.89 2.12
CA THR A 70 0.31 6.10 2.90
C THR A 70 1.18 6.99 2.04
N PRO A 71 0.75 8.22 1.69
CA PRO A 71 1.59 9.13 0.94
C PRO A 71 2.92 9.37 1.65
N LEU A 72 3.98 9.61 0.88
CA LEU A 72 5.22 10.12 1.45
C LEU A 72 5.03 11.56 1.88
N ASP A 73 5.76 11.97 2.91
CA ASP A 73 5.91 13.35 3.34
C ASP A 73 7.40 13.73 3.41
N ASP A 74 7.67 14.98 3.75
CA ASP A 74 9.04 15.54 3.80
C ASP A 74 9.94 14.84 4.84
N SER A 75 9.37 14.10 5.80
CA SER A 75 10.19 13.29 6.73
C SER A 75 10.95 12.17 6.02
N SER A 76 10.54 11.84 4.79
CA SER A 76 11.20 10.84 3.94
C SER A 76 12.30 11.39 3.05
N LEU A 77 12.47 12.72 2.99
CA LEU A 77 13.52 13.40 2.24
C LEU A 77 14.85 13.34 3.01
N THR A 78 15.95 13.27 2.26
CA THR A 78 17.30 13.26 2.84
C THR A 78 18.29 13.89 1.89
N ASP A 79 19.21 14.67 2.44
CA ASP A 79 20.36 15.21 1.70
C ASP A 79 21.51 14.18 1.59
N ASN A 80 21.40 13.03 2.26
CA ASN A 80 22.43 12.00 2.21
C ASN A 80 22.32 11.19 0.90
N THR A 81 23.31 11.35 0.03
CA THR A 81 23.37 10.65 -1.26
C THR A 81 24.25 9.40 -1.27
N ASP A 82 24.88 9.02 -0.15
CA ASP A 82 25.88 7.94 -0.10
C ASP A 82 25.33 6.57 -0.52
N SER A 83 24.03 6.35 -0.30
CA SER A 83 23.31 5.11 -0.62
C SER A 83 22.45 5.19 -1.88
N VAL A 84 22.52 6.31 -2.62
CA VAL A 84 21.72 6.52 -3.83
C VAL A 84 22.41 5.84 -5.02
N ALA A 85 21.71 4.89 -5.64
CA ALA A 85 22.19 4.24 -6.85
C ALA A 85 22.33 5.26 -8.01
N LYS A 86 23.42 5.17 -8.79
CA LYS A 86 23.73 6.13 -9.87
C LYS A 86 22.68 6.13 -10.99
N ASP A 87 21.95 5.04 -11.16
CA ASP A 87 20.91 4.82 -12.15
C ASP A 87 19.49 4.90 -11.54
N LEU A 88 19.36 5.39 -10.30
CA LEU A 88 18.06 5.56 -9.66
C LEU A 88 17.19 6.52 -10.48
N ARG A 89 16.07 6.00 -10.98
CA ARG A 89 15.08 6.83 -11.66
C ARG A 89 14.36 7.72 -10.66
N VAL A 90 14.31 9.01 -10.96
CA VAL A 90 13.65 10.02 -10.12
C VAL A 90 12.70 10.88 -10.94
N ILE A 91 11.74 11.51 -10.26
CA ILE A 91 11.01 12.69 -10.73
C ILE A 91 11.68 13.88 -10.05
N GLY A 92 12.30 14.77 -10.83
CA GLY A 92 12.85 16.03 -10.31
C GLY A 92 11.81 17.14 -10.38
N VAL A 93 11.72 17.94 -9.33
CA VAL A 93 10.89 19.16 -9.28
C VAL A 93 11.79 20.31 -8.87
N GLU A 94 11.71 21.42 -9.59
CA GLU A 94 12.51 22.63 -9.37
C GLU A 94 11.58 23.85 -9.43
N GLU A 95 11.77 24.76 -8.48
CA GLU A 95 11.13 26.07 -8.45
C GLU A 95 12.13 27.11 -7.93
N GLY A 96 12.51 28.05 -8.79
CA GLY A 96 13.50 29.07 -8.45
C GLY A 96 14.87 28.48 -8.13
N SER A 97 15.32 28.64 -6.88
CA SER A 97 16.60 28.10 -6.39
C SER A 97 16.45 26.79 -5.63
N GLU A 98 15.22 26.28 -5.50
CA GLU A 98 14.92 25.06 -4.75
C GLU A 98 14.65 23.90 -5.69
N ALA A 99 15.21 22.74 -5.36
CA ALA A 99 15.02 21.53 -6.14
C ALA A 99 14.96 20.30 -5.23
N GLN A 100 14.09 19.36 -5.58
CA GLN A 100 13.93 18.09 -4.90
C GLN A 100 13.80 16.95 -5.92
N ALA A 101 14.18 15.74 -5.52
CA ALA A 101 14.09 14.55 -6.35
C ALA A 101 13.35 13.42 -5.63
N TYR A 102 12.33 12.88 -6.29
CA TYR A 102 11.47 11.83 -5.74
C TYR A 102 11.75 10.50 -6.43
N SER A 103 12.11 9.49 -5.63
CA SER A 103 12.42 8.14 -6.13
C SER A 103 11.19 7.48 -6.77
N VAL A 104 11.27 7.18 -8.06
CA VAL A 104 10.21 6.45 -8.78
C VAL A 104 9.92 5.08 -8.14
N PRO A 105 10.94 4.26 -7.78
CA PRO A 105 10.68 3.01 -7.07
C PRO A 105 9.92 3.18 -5.76
N ARG A 106 10.15 4.26 -4.98
CA ARG A 106 9.36 4.54 -3.78
C ARG A 106 7.95 5.00 -4.13
N LEU A 107 7.80 5.94 -5.07
CA LEU A 107 6.49 6.45 -5.49
C LEU A 107 5.60 5.36 -6.08
N LYS A 108 6.16 4.34 -6.74
CA LYS A 108 5.38 3.17 -7.20
C LYS A 108 4.64 2.45 -6.07
N TRP A 109 5.13 2.52 -4.83
CA TRP A 109 4.50 1.91 -3.65
C TRP A 109 3.63 2.86 -2.83
N HIS A 110 3.87 4.17 -2.92
CA HIS A 110 3.18 5.18 -2.13
C HIS A 110 2.21 6.03 -2.96
N GLU A 111 2.28 5.92 -4.28
CA GLU A 111 1.55 6.61 -5.36
C GLU A 111 1.71 8.13 -5.40
N ILE A 112 1.83 8.78 -4.23
CA ILE A 112 1.91 10.23 -4.06
C ILE A 112 2.95 10.57 -2.97
N ALA A 113 3.73 11.62 -3.20
CA ALA A 113 4.43 12.37 -2.17
C ALA A 113 3.75 13.74 -1.99
N ASN A 114 3.30 14.04 -0.77
CA ASN A 114 2.83 15.37 -0.38
C ASN A 114 4.01 16.08 0.27
N SER A 115 4.54 17.10 -0.40
CA SER A 115 5.83 17.68 -0.07
C SER A 115 5.77 19.19 -0.14
N ASN A 116 6.77 19.86 0.40
CA ASN A 116 6.95 21.30 0.25
C ASN A 116 8.21 21.57 -0.56
N LEU A 117 8.09 22.42 -1.59
CA LEU A 117 9.21 23.04 -2.27
C LEU A 117 9.25 24.50 -1.81
N GLY A 118 10.18 24.82 -0.93
CA GLY A 118 10.18 26.08 -0.18
C GLY A 118 8.96 26.18 0.74
N SER A 119 8.21 27.27 0.60
CA SER A 119 6.93 27.46 1.29
C SER A 119 5.74 26.83 0.54
N GLU A 120 5.95 26.30 -0.65
CA GLU A 120 4.88 25.98 -1.58
C GLU A 120 4.54 24.49 -1.50
N PRO A 121 3.28 24.13 -1.16
CA PRO A 121 2.87 22.74 -1.10
C PRO A 121 2.72 22.17 -2.51
N ILE A 122 3.36 21.02 -2.73
CA ILE A 122 3.32 20.28 -3.99
C ILE A 122 2.90 18.82 -3.75
N ALA A 123 2.36 18.21 -4.80
CA ALA A 123 2.05 16.78 -4.83
C ALA A 123 2.74 16.15 -6.04
N VAL A 124 3.52 15.10 -5.81
CA VAL A 124 4.26 14.38 -6.84
C VAL A 124 3.76 12.95 -6.94
N GLY A 125 3.22 12.57 -8.10
CA GLY A 125 2.66 11.23 -8.36
C GLY A 125 3.46 10.43 -9.40
N TYR A 126 3.25 9.10 -9.41
CA TYR A 126 3.87 8.17 -10.38
C TYR A 126 2.87 7.17 -10.96
#